data_AF-A0A4D4L282-F1
#
_entry.id   AF-A0A4D4L282-F1
#
_cell.length_a   1.000
_cell.length_b   1.000
_cell.length_c   1.000
_cell.angle_alpha   90.00
_cell.angle_beta   90.00
_cell.angle_gamma   90.00
#
_symmetry.space_group_name_H-M   'P 1'
#
loop_
_entity.id
_entity.type
_entity.pdbx_description
1 polymer ?
#
loop_
_entity_poly.entity_id
_entity_poly.type
_entity_poly.pdbx_seq_one_letter_code
_entity_poly.pdbx_strand_id
1 'polypeptide(L)'
;MKKRTYLTLGSVGAVSLLIVSSTSAYANWSSHIEGGRPGFGSRVWADESYTEVTFKGCDMTEPPGNVGKSVDIQLYTAGFGTKVGPQKHFTKCFGTSSSTATWTGLPKNVYYFKIVKINGKSGELYKIDVDQVRVDTTQAD
;
A
#
# COMPACT_ATOMS: atom_id res chain seq x y z
N MET A 1 -47.80 17.88 -50.21
CA MET A 1 -47.11 16.91 -49.33
C MET A 1 -46.10 17.70 -48.47
N LYS A 2 -46.46 18.12 -47.26
CA LYS A 2 -46.20 17.51 -45.93
C LYS A 2 -44.70 17.46 -45.51
N LYS A 3 -44.27 18.55 -44.84
CA LYS A 3 -43.37 18.73 -43.66
C LYS A 3 -42.14 17.79 -43.47
N ARG A 4 -41.00 18.36 -43.03
CA ARG A 4 -40.58 18.40 -41.60
C ARG A 4 -39.19 19.03 -41.40
N THR A 5 -39.18 20.13 -40.64
CA THR A 5 -38.04 20.70 -39.90
C THR A 5 -37.64 19.77 -38.76
N TYR A 6 -36.34 19.61 -38.50
CA TYR A 6 -35.82 19.12 -37.22
C TYR A 6 -34.63 19.98 -36.78
N LEU A 7 -34.86 20.77 -35.72
CA LEU A 7 -33.82 21.26 -34.83
C LEU A 7 -33.42 20.09 -33.92
N THR A 8 -32.13 19.80 -33.83
CA THR A 8 -31.56 19.04 -32.71
C THR A 8 -30.60 19.95 -31.96
N LEU A 9 -31.09 20.53 -30.86
CA LEU A 9 -30.23 21.10 -29.82
C LEU A 9 -29.48 19.94 -29.16
N GLY A 10 -28.18 19.82 -29.45
CA GLY A 10 -27.28 18.98 -28.67
C GLY A 10 -26.86 19.72 -27.40
N SER A 11 -27.50 19.43 -26.28
CA SER A 11 -27.05 19.88 -24.96
C SER A 11 -25.73 19.20 -24.62
N VAL A 12 -24.61 19.90 -24.74
CA VAL A 12 -23.32 19.46 -24.19
C VAL A 12 -23.37 19.75 -22.70
N GLY A 13 -23.82 18.78 -21.92
CA GLY A 13 -23.65 18.80 -20.48
C GLY A 13 -22.17 18.70 -20.18
N ALA A 14 -21.53 19.82 -19.85
CA ALA A 14 -20.19 19.80 -19.30
C ALA A 14 -20.25 19.09 -17.95
N VAL A 15 -19.89 17.81 -17.92
CA VAL A 15 -19.63 17.10 -16.68
C VAL A 15 -18.33 17.66 -16.13
N SER A 16 -18.46 18.70 -15.31
CA SER A 16 -17.36 19.20 -14.50
C SER A 16 -16.92 18.07 -13.58
N LEU A 17 -15.82 17.41 -13.93
CA LEU A 17 -15.06 16.57 -13.00
C LEU A 17 -14.58 17.48 -11.88
N LEU A 18 -15.33 17.51 -10.78
CA LEU A 18 -14.82 18.00 -9.51
C LEU A 18 -13.59 17.15 -9.19
N ILE A 19 -12.41 17.70 -9.40
CA ILE A 19 -11.19 17.15 -8.82
C ILE A 19 -11.37 17.38 -7.32
N VAL A 20 -11.92 16.37 -6.64
CA VAL A 20 -11.96 16.31 -5.18
C VAL A 20 -10.51 16.35 -4.74
N SER A 21 -10.06 17.54 -4.36
CA SER A 21 -8.79 17.75 -3.70
C SER A 21 -8.98 17.15 -2.31
N SER A 22 -8.65 15.87 -2.14
CA SER A 22 -8.79 15.18 -0.87
C SER A 22 -7.77 15.73 0.12
N THR A 23 -8.11 16.83 0.78
CA THR A 23 -7.35 17.35 1.91
C THR A 23 -7.52 16.41 3.10
N SER A 24 -6.44 15.69 3.43
CA SER A 24 -6.11 15.15 4.76
C SER A 24 -7.10 14.16 5.42
N ALA A 25 -7.38 13.01 4.80
CA ALA A 25 -8.07 11.88 5.47
C ALA A 25 -7.73 10.48 4.89
N TYR A 26 -6.57 10.30 4.26
CA TYR A 26 -6.06 9.00 3.80
C TYR A 26 -4.69 8.72 4.42
N ALA A 27 -4.64 8.70 5.75
CA ALA A 27 -3.37 8.56 6.47
C ALA A 27 -3.29 7.17 7.10
N ASN A 28 -4.22 6.85 8.01
CA ASN A 28 -4.25 5.56 8.70
C ASN A 28 -5.18 4.57 8.00
N TRP A 29 -4.78 3.31 7.92
CA TRP A 29 -5.65 2.24 7.43
C TRP A 29 -5.26 0.87 7.99
N SER A 30 -6.19 -0.08 7.89
CA SER A 30 -5.91 -1.49 8.18
C SER A 30 -6.44 -2.41 7.09
N SER A 31 -5.83 -3.59 6.94
CA SER A 31 -6.12 -4.59 5.91
C SER A 31 -5.59 -5.96 6.32
N HIS A 32 -5.78 -6.95 5.47
CA HIS A 32 -4.93 -8.14 5.37
C HIS A 32 -4.18 -8.14 4.03
N ILE A 33 -3.22 -9.05 3.88
CA ILE A 33 -2.60 -9.41 2.59
C ILE A 33 -2.87 -10.89 2.38
N GLU A 34 -3.45 -11.24 1.23
CA GLU A 34 -3.52 -12.62 0.76
C GLU A 34 -2.63 -12.75 -0.47
N GLY A 35 -1.75 -13.74 -0.46
CA GLY A 35 -0.91 -14.08 -1.58
C GLY A 35 0.19 -13.06 -1.91
N GLY A 36 0.69 -12.33 -0.93
CA GLY A 36 1.78 -11.38 -1.09
C GLY A 36 3.08 -12.06 -1.53
N ARG A 37 3.63 -11.63 -2.66
CA ARG A 37 4.94 -12.09 -3.19
C ARG A 37 5.94 -10.94 -3.21
N PRO A 38 7.25 -11.18 -3.32
CA PRO A 38 8.20 -10.12 -3.65
C PRO A 38 7.74 -9.37 -4.90
N GLY A 39 7.58 -8.05 -4.80
CA GLY A 39 6.97 -7.21 -5.82
C GLY A 39 5.58 -6.68 -5.45
N PHE A 40 4.86 -7.32 -4.54
CA PHE A 40 3.56 -6.86 -4.02
C PHE A 40 3.67 -5.42 -3.51
N GLY A 41 2.75 -4.57 -3.93
CA GLY A 41 2.61 -3.19 -3.46
C GLY A 41 1.34 -3.03 -2.66
N SER A 42 1.41 -2.31 -1.55
CA SER A 42 0.23 -1.91 -0.80
C SER A 42 -0.62 -0.89 -1.56
N ARG A 43 -1.79 -0.59 -1.02
CA ARG A 43 -2.48 0.68 -1.33
C ARG A 43 -1.59 1.87 -0.95
N VAL A 44 -1.86 3.01 -1.58
CA VAL A 44 -1.19 4.27 -1.28
C VAL A 44 -1.85 5.00 -0.11
N TRP A 45 -1.09 5.84 0.59
CA TRP A 45 -1.58 6.78 1.60
C TRP A 45 -0.82 8.10 1.52
N ALA A 46 -1.46 9.19 1.91
CA ALA A 46 -0.82 10.51 1.95
C ALA A 46 -0.25 10.73 3.35
N ASP A 47 0.99 11.20 3.43
CA ASP A 47 1.69 11.35 4.69
C ASP A 47 2.73 12.48 4.65
N GLU A 48 3.09 12.97 5.83
CA GLU A 48 4.20 13.87 6.06
C GLU A 48 4.86 13.54 7.41
N SER A 49 6.17 13.74 7.48
CA SER A 49 7.01 13.56 8.67
C SER A 49 7.18 12.13 9.20
N TYR A 50 6.13 11.33 9.38
CA TYR A 50 6.18 10.05 10.09
C TYR A 50 5.23 9.03 9.47
N THR A 51 5.74 7.82 9.19
CA THR A 51 4.89 6.69 8.82
C THR A 51 5.30 5.42 9.55
N GLU A 52 4.32 4.67 10.02
CA GLU A 52 4.46 3.37 10.63
C GLU A 52 3.70 2.31 9.83
N VAL A 53 4.35 1.18 9.58
CA VAL A 53 3.73 -0.02 9.02
C VAL A 53 3.87 -1.15 10.02
N THR A 54 2.75 -1.79 10.37
CA THR A 54 2.70 -2.91 11.32
C THR A 54 2.06 -4.13 10.69
N PHE A 55 2.74 -5.28 10.75
CA PHE A 55 2.24 -6.59 10.32
C PHE A 55 2.04 -7.52 11.52
N LYS A 56 0.97 -8.31 11.51
CA LYS A 56 0.67 -9.35 12.51
C LYS A 56 0.06 -10.56 11.81
N GLY A 57 0.41 -11.77 12.27
CA GLY A 57 -0.10 -13.03 11.69
C GLY A 57 0.44 -13.25 10.29
N CYS A 58 1.76 -13.26 10.15
CA CYS A 58 2.42 -13.56 8.89
C CYS A 58 2.57 -15.07 8.74
N ASP A 59 2.06 -15.61 7.63
CA ASP A 59 2.16 -17.02 7.32
C ASP A 59 2.74 -17.20 5.92
N MET A 60 3.78 -18.03 5.80
CA MET A 60 4.35 -18.32 4.49
C MET A 60 3.62 -19.50 3.86
N THR A 61 2.86 -19.22 2.81
CA THR A 61 1.97 -20.20 2.18
C THR A 61 2.60 -20.90 0.98
N GLU A 62 3.66 -20.33 0.39
CA GLU A 62 4.46 -21.01 -0.65
C GLU A 62 5.96 -20.72 -0.53
N PRO A 63 6.83 -21.72 -0.80
CA PRO A 63 6.50 -23.12 -1.08
C PRO A 63 5.98 -23.86 0.17
N PRO A 64 5.14 -24.90 0.03
CA PRO A 64 4.62 -25.65 1.18
C PRO A 64 5.76 -26.27 2.00
N GLY A 65 5.57 -26.33 3.32
CA GLY A 65 6.56 -26.88 4.26
C GLY A 65 7.74 -25.97 4.59
N ASN A 66 7.85 -24.78 3.97
CA ASN A 66 8.82 -23.80 4.42
C ASN A 66 8.26 -22.98 5.60
N VAL A 67 8.99 -23.00 6.71
CA VAL A 67 8.82 -22.02 7.78
C VAL A 67 9.54 -20.72 7.41
N GLY A 68 8.93 -19.93 6.53
CA GLY A 68 9.37 -18.54 6.33
C GLY A 68 9.37 -17.82 7.67
N LYS A 69 10.49 -17.18 8.03
CA LYS A 69 10.61 -16.42 9.30
C LYS A 69 10.85 -14.94 9.07
N SER A 70 10.85 -14.49 7.81
CA SER A 70 11.07 -13.10 7.51
C SER A 70 10.34 -12.60 6.27
N VAL A 71 9.90 -11.35 6.35
CA VAL A 71 9.46 -10.53 5.22
C VAL A 71 10.18 -9.20 5.29
N ASP A 72 10.72 -8.77 4.16
CA ASP A 72 11.33 -7.46 4.02
C ASP A 72 10.39 -6.52 3.28
N ILE A 73 10.18 -5.34 3.84
CA ILE A 73 9.40 -4.27 3.21
C ILE A 73 10.26 -3.03 2.95
N GLN A 74 9.94 -2.33 1.87
CA GLN A 74 10.58 -1.06 1.51
C GLN A 74 9.49 -0.03 1.21
N LEU A 75 9.67 1.18 1.74
CA LEU A 75 8.79 2.31 1.46
C LEU A 75 9.20 3.00 0.16
N TYR A 76 8.20 3.46 -0.61
CA TYR A 76 8.35 4.15 -1.87
C TYR A 76 7.42 5.37 -1.96
N THR A 77 7.82 6.39 -2.71
CA THR A 77 6.90 7.46 -3.13
C THR A 77 6.04 7.00 -4.32
N ALA A 78 4.77 7.40 -4.33
CA ALA A 78 3.91 7.24 -5.50
C ALA A 78 4.37 8.15 -6.65
N GLY A 79 4.08 7.77 -7.89
CA GLY A 79 4.56 8.45 -9.09
C GLY A 79 5.77 7.74 -9.71
N PHE A 80 6.98 8.07 -9.27
CA PHE A 80 8.22 7.51 -9.85
C PHE A 80 8.73 6.25 -9.13
N GLY A 81 8.13 5.87 -8.00
CA GLY A 81 8.58 4.69 -7.25
C GLY A 81 9.99 4.86 -6.68
N THR A 82 10.30 6.05 -6.16
CA THR A 82 11.60 6.32 -5.51
C THR A 82 11.61 5.67 -4.13
N LYS A 83 12.68 4.95 -3.80
CA LYS A 83 12.86 4.34 -2.47
C LYS A 83 12.98 5.41 -1.39
N VAL A 84 12.35 5.17 -0.25
CA VAL A 84 12.31 6.09 0.89
C VAL A 84 12.89 5.39 2.12
N GLY A 85 14.02 5.91 2.60
CA GLY A 85 14.71 5.37 3.77
C GLY A 85 15.13 3.89 3.61
N PRO A 86 15.53 3.25 4.72
CA PRO A 86 16.02 1.88 4.69
C PRO A 86 14.88 0.86 4.51
N GLN A 87 15.23 -0.28 3.92
CA GLN A 87 14.43 -1.50 3.97
C GLN A 87 14.27 -1.95 5.43
N LYS A 88 13.12 -2.54 5.75
CA LYS A 88 12.78 -3.02 7.09
C LYS A 88 12.53 -4.52 7.07
N HIS A 89 13.04 -5.18 8.10
CA HIS A 89 13.04 -6.63 8.23
C HIS A 89 12.06 -7.08 9.32
N PHE A 90 11.02 -7.81 8.95
CA PHE A 90 9.97 -8.28 9.86
C PHE A 90 10.11 -9.77 10.10
N THR A 91 10.22 -10.16 11.38
CA THR A 91 10.34 -11.56 11.80
C THR A 91 9.32 -11.94 12.88
N LYS A 92 8.93 -10.99 13.72
CA LYS A 92 8.03 -11.22 14.86
C LYS A 92 6.61 -11.58 14.43
N CYS A 93 6.17 -11.11 13.26
CA CYS A 93 4.82 -11.33 12.75
C CYS A 93 4.54 -12.79 12.40
N PHE A 94 5.58 -13.61 12.19
CA PHE A 94 5.47 -15.06 11.98
C PHE A 94 5.27 -15.85 13.29
N GLY A 95 5.18 -15.15 14.42
CA GLY A 95 4.79 -15.71 15.72
C GLY A 95 3.54 -15.02 16.23
N THR A 96 3.42 -14.90 17.56
CA THR A 96 2.24 -14.29 18.21
C THR A 96 2.29 -12.76 18.30
N SER A 97 3.43 -12.15 17.94
CA SER A 97 3.71 -10.72 18.12
C SER A 97 3.62 -9.95 16.80
N SER A 98 3.49 -8.63 16.86
CA SER A 98 3.54 -7.78 15.67
C SER A 98 4.98 -7.42 15.28
N SER A 99 5.23 -7.19 13.98
CA SER A 99 6.42 -6.51 13.48
C SER A 99 6.06 -5.11 13.02
N THR A 100 6.82 -4.12 13.48
CA THR A 100 6.54 -2.70 13.24
C THR A 100 7.77 -2.03 12.64
N ALA A 101 7.56 -1.20 11.63
CA ALA A 101 8.58 -0.36 11.02
C ALA A 101 8.12 1.08 11.00
N THR A 102 9.03 1.99 11.31
CA THR A 102 8.81 3.43 11.24
C THR A 102 9.80 4.09 10.26
N TRP A 103 9.33 5.13 9.58
CA TRP A 103 10.15 6.07 8.82
C TRP A 103 9.80 7.48 9.26
N THR A 104 10.83 8.27 9.56
CA THR A 104 10.70 9.63 10.09
C THR A 104 11.40 10.63 9.18
N GLY A 105 11.10 11.92 9.34
CA GLY A 105 11.63 12.99 8.49
C GLY A 105 11.13 12.92 7.05
N LEU A 106 9.94 12.34 6.84
CA LEU A 106 9.38 12.18 5.50
C LEU A 106 8.90 13.53 4.94
N PRO A 107 9.23 13.88 3.68
CA PRO A 107 8.59 15.02 3.04
C PRO A 107 7.09 14.74 2.86
N LYS A 108 6.29 15.80 2.67
CA LYS A 108 4.89 15.62 2.32
C LYS A 108 4.78 14.93 0.96
N ASN A 109 4.22 13.71 0.93
CA ASN A 109 4.07 12.94 -0.29
C ASN A 109 2.99 11.87 -0.15
N VAL A 110 2.78 11.11 -1.22
CA VAL A 110 1.99 9.89 -1.21
C VAL A 110 2.96 8.71 -1.19
N TYR A 111 2.73 7.76 -0.29
CA TYR A 111 3.61 6.62 -0.05
C TYR A 111 2.88 5.30 -0.25
N TYR A 112 3.66 4.26 -0.51
CA TYR A 112 3.23 2.86 -0.43
C TYR A 112 4.43 1.99 -0.04
N PHE A 113 4.17 0.84 0.59
CA PHE A 113 5.24 -0.14 0.81
C PHE A 113 5.19 -1.24 -0.24
N LYS A 114 6.34 -1.85 -0.50
CA LYS A 114 6.43 -3.12 -1.24
C LYS A 114 7.06 -4.20 -0.39
N ILE A 115 6.57 -5.42 -0.53
CA ILE A 115 7.32 -6.61 -0.13
C ILE A 115 8.45 -6.79 -1.13
N VAL A 116 9.69 -6.75 -0.67
CA VAL A 116 10.88 -6.85 -1.56
C VAL A 116 11.62 -8.16 -1.42
N LYS A 117 11.52 -8.81 -0.26
CA LYS A 117 12.01 -10.18 -0.05
C LYS A 117 11.12 -10.93 0.91
N ILE A 118 11.07 -12.24 0.73
CA ILE A 118 10.49 -13.18 1.67
C ILE A 118 11.55 -14.24 1.93
N ASN A 119 11.83 -14.51 3.20
CA ASN A 119 12.90 -15.42 3.62
C ASN A 119 14.26 -15.10 2.98
N GLY A 120 14.59 -13.80 2.86
CA GLY A 120 15.82 -13.31 2.22
C GLY A 120 15.89 -13.44 0.70
N LYS A 121 14.82 -13.89 0.03
CA LYS A 121 14.75 -14.08 -1.42
C LYS A 121 13.79 -13.08 -2.07
N SER A 122 14.19 -12.52 -3.21
CA SER A 122 13.38 -11.56 -3.99
C SER A 122 12.62 -12.19 -5.16
N GLY A 123 12.63 -13.51 -5.28
CA GLY A 123 11.93 -14.22 -6.36
C GLY A 123 10.47 -14.48 -6.03
N GLU A 124 9.61 -14.46 -7.04
CA GLU A 124 8.16 -14.61 -6.90
C GLU A 124 7.71 -15.98 -6.37
N LEU A 125 8.61 -16.97 -6.26
CA LEU A 125 8.30 -18.31 -5.76
C LEU A 125 7.76 -18.31 -4.32
N TYR A 126 8.13 -17.33 -3.52
CA TYR A 126 7.70 -17.22 -2.13
C TYR A 126 6.43 -16.40 -2.02
N LYS A 127 5.48 -16.91 -1.22
CA LYS A 127 4.19 -16.27 -0.96
C LYS A 127 3.92 -16.19 0.53
N ILE A 128 3.41 -15.06 0.98
CA ILE A 128 2.95 -14.84 2.35
C ILE A 128 1.51 -14.36 2.38
N ASP A 129 0.82 -14.74 3.43
CA ASP A 129 -0.41 -14.11 3.87
C ASP A 129 -0.09 -13.32 5.15
N VAL A 130 -0.82 -12.24 5.39
CA VAL A 130 -0.69 -11.40 6.58
C VAL A 130 -2.08 -11.08 7.09
N ASP A 131 -2.44 -11.64 8.25
CA ASP A 131 -3.76 -11.46 8.86
C ASP A 131 -4.12 -10.00 9.08
N GLN A 132 -3.13 -9.21 9.52
CA GLN A 132 -3.33 -7.80 9.79
C GLN A 132 -2.13 -6.96 9.36
N VAL A 133 -2.41 -6.01 8.47
CA VAL A 133 -1.57 -4.87 8.13
C VAL A 133 -2.21 -3.61 8.68
N ARG A 134 -1.42 -2.75 9.30
CA ARG A 134 -1.81 -1.40 9.70
C ARG A 134 -0.80 -0.40 9.19
N VAL A 135 -1.30 0.75 8.75
CA VAL A 135 -0.51 1.96 8.54
C VAL A 135 -0.99 3.00 9.52
N ASP A 136 -0.04 3.60 10.23
CA ASP A 136 -0.28 4.71 11.16
C ASP A 136 0.68 5.86 10.83
N THR A 137 0.13 7.04 10.61
CA THR A 137 0.83 8.29 10.30
C THR A 137 0.79 9.25 11.47
N THR A 138 0.09 8.89 12.55
CA THR A 138 0.16 9.63 13.80
C THR A 138 1.36 9.11 14.56
N GLN A 139 2.38 9.94 14.69
CA GLN A 139 3.39 9.71 15.71
C GLN A 139 2.66 9.94 17.03
N ALA A 140 2.13 8.89 17.65
CA ALA A 140 1.59 9.02 19.00
C ALA A 140 2.75 9.41 19.93
N ASP A 141 2.74 10.68 20.31
CA ASP A 141 3.64 11.41 21.19
C ASP A 141 3.89 10.70 22.54
#